data_AF-A0A940TY15-F1
#
_entry.id   AF-A0A940TY15-F1
#
_cell.length_a   1.000
_cell.length_b   1.000
_cell.length_c   1.000
_cell.angle_alpha   90.00
_cell.angle_beta   90.00
_cell.angle_gamma   90.00
#
_symmetry.space_group_name_H-M   'P 1'
#
loop_
_entity.id
_entity.type
_entity.pdbx_description
1 polymer ?
#
loop_
_entity_poly.entity_id
_entity_poly.type
_entity_poly.pdbx_seq_one_letter_code
_entity_poly.pdbx_strand_id
1 'polypeptide(L)' 'MIGYSRWPEFLRGVRAELPILIGVLPFGMIYGVLAIDAGIPSVAAQSMSAIVFAGSSQFLATQL' A
#
# COMPACT_ATOMS: atom_id res chain seq x y z
N MET A 1 -29.04 21.60 -1.58
CA MET A 1 -27.67 21.09 -1.85
C MET A 1 -27.04 20.77 -0.51
N ILE A 2 -26.81 19.50 -0.21
CA ILE A 2 -26.23 19.07 1.08
C ILE A 2 -24.75 19.46 1.08
N GLY A 3 -24.33 20.30 2.02
CA GLY A 3 -22.92 20.66 2.21
C GLY A 3 -22.17 19.48 2.81
N TYR A 4 -21.48 18.71 1.98
CA TYR A 4 -20.55 17.68 2.44
C TYR A 4 -19.32 18.36 3.04
N SER A 5 -19.03 18.05 4.29
CA SER A 5 -17.91 18.64 5.01
C SER A 5 -16.74 17.68 4.82
N ARG A 6 -15.80 18.05 3.94
CA ARG A 6 -14.72 17.19 3.39
C ARG A 6 -14.00 16.31 4.42
N TRP A 7 -13.90 16.80 5.65
CA TRP A 7 -13.16 16.15 6.73
C TRP A 7 -13.90 14.93 7.33
N PRO A 8 -15.18 15.05 7.72
CA PRO A 8 -16.04 13.89 7.99
C PRO A 8 -16.03 12.82 6.91
N GLU A 9 -16.08 13.17 5.62
CA GLU A 9 -16.06 12.16 4.56
C GLU A 9 -14.72 11.45 4.43
N PHE A 10 -13.60 12.18 4.56
CA PHE A 10 -12.26 11.59 4.60
C PHE A 10 -12.13 10.59 5.77
N LEU A 11 -12.51 10.99 6.99
CA LEU A 11 -12.48 10.10 8.16
C LEU A 11 -13.38 8.87 7.99
N ARG A 12 -14.51 9.02 7.29
CA ARG A 12 -15.40 7.90 6.98
C ARG A 12 -14.74 6.92 6.01
N GLY A 13 -14.00 7.42 5.01
CA GLY A 13 -13.18 6.60 4.11
C GLY A 13 -12.07 5.85 4.85
N VAL A 14 -11.30 6.54 5.70
CA VAL A 14 -10.26 5.90 6.53
C VAL A 14 -10.84 4.77 7.38
N ARG A 15 -11.99 5.00 8.04
CA ARG A 15 -12.66 3.96 8.84
C ARG A 15 -13.15 2.77 8.02
N ALA A 16 -13.57 3.00 6.78
CA ALA A 16 -14.00 1.93 5.88
C ALA A 16 -12.82 1.08 5.39
N GLU A 17 -11.64 1.69 5.21
CA GLU A 17 -10.42 1.01 4.74
C GLU A 17 -9.70 0.22 5.84
N LEU A 18 -9.73 0.70 7.10
CA LEU A 18 -9.08 0.04 8.24
C LEU A 18 -9.29 -1.48 8.34
N PRO A 19 -10.51 -2.03 8.25
CA PRO A 19 -10.71 -3.48 8.32
C PRO A 19 -10.11 -4.23 7.11
N ILE A 20 -10.01 -3.58 5.94
CA ILE A 20 -9.43 -4.16 4.72
C ILE A 20 -7.91 -4.30 4.88
N LEU A 21 -7.24 -3.38 5.59
CA LEU A 21 -5.80 -3.42 5.82
C LEU A 21 -5.33 -4.72 6.49
N ILE A 22 -6.17 -5.38 7.28
CA ILE A 22 -5.87 -6.70 7.87
C ILE A 22 -5.59 -7.73 6.76
N GLY A 23 -6.37 -7.70 5.69
CA GLY A 23 -6.18 -8.56 4.52
C GLY A 23 -4.99 -8.15 3.66
N VAL A 24 -4.62 -6.86 3.65
CA VAL A 24 -3.51 -6.32 2.85
C VAL A 24 -2.14 -6.53 3.52
N LEU A 25 -2.10 -6.58 4.86
CA LEU A 25 -0.86 -6.70 5.63
C LEU A 25 0.02 -7.90 5.20
N PRO A 26 -0.51 -9.12 5.00
CA PRO A 26 0.27 -10.24 4.48
C PRO A 26 0.91 -10.00 3.11
N PHE A 27 0.22 -9.30 2.20
CA PHE A 27 0.77 -8.97 0.88
C PHE A 27 1.95 -8.01 0.99
N GLY A 28 1.86 -7.02 1.88
CA GLY A 28 2.97 -6.11 2.19
C GLY A 28 4.19 -6.85 2.75
N MET A 29 3.96 -7.85 3.61
CA MET A 29 5.06 -8.69 4.13
C MET A 29 5.72 -9.53 3.03
N ILE A 30 4.95 -10.14 2.13
CA ILE A 30 5.50 -10.90 0.99
C ILE A 30 6.37 -10.00 0.12
N TYR A 31 5.87 -8.82 -0.24
CA TYR A 31 6.66 -7.86 -1.01
C TYR A 31 7.94 -7.43 -0.27
N GLY A 32 7.85 -7.17 1.05
CA GLY A 32 9.00 -6.82 1.87
C GLY A 32 10.09 -7.88 1.87
N VAL A 33 9.72 -9.16 1.98
CA VAL A 33 10.66 -10.28 1.88
C VAL A 33 11.35 -10.31 0.52
N LEU A 34 10.58 -10.16 -0.57
CA LEU A 34 11.12 -10.15 -1.93
C LEU A 34 12.02 -8.94 -2.20
N ALA A 35 11.68 -7.77 -1.66
CA ALA A 35 12.49 -6.56 -1.81
C ALA A 35 13.83 -6.68 -1.07
N ILE A 36 13.84 -7.31 0.11
CA ILE A 36 15.08 -7.62 0.86
C ILE A 36 15.95 -8.59 0.06
N ASP A 37 15.37 -9.66 -0.48
CA ASP A 37 16.09 -10.65 -1.28
C ASP A 37 16.69 -10.03 -2.56
N ALA A 38 15.97 -9.10 -3.19
CA ALA A 38 16.42 -8.33 -4.34
C ALA A 38 17.47 -7.25 -4.00
N GLY A 39 17.85 -7.07 -2.73
CA GLY A 39 18.79 -6.03 -2.30
C GLY A 39 18.26 -4.60 -2.44
N ILE A 40 16.94 -4.41 -2.54
CA ILE A 40 16.33 -3.10 -2.69
C ILE A 40 16.45 -2.33 -1.36
N PRO A 41 16.94 -1.08 -1.36
CA PRO A 41 16.97 -0.24 -0.17
C PRO A 41 15.58 -0.11 0.47
N SER A 42 15.50 -0.22 1.80
CA SER A 42 14.23 -0.19 2.53
C SER A 42 13.37 1.05 2.24
N VAL A 43 14.00 2.22 2.09
CA VAL A 43 13.31 3.46 1.73
C VAL A 43 12.68 3.38 0.34
N ALA A 44 13.37 2.74 -0.61
CA ALA A 44 12.84 2.53 -1.96
C ALA A 44 11.70 1.50 -1.97
N ALA A 45 11.83 0.40 -1.23
CA ALA A 45 10.76 -0.59 -1.11
C ALA A 45 9.48 0.01 -0.48
N GLN A 46 9.63 0.83 0.57
CA GLN A 46 8.49 1.52 1.18
C GLN A 46 7.89 2.59 0.28
N SER A 47 8.72 3.33 -0.47
CA SER A 47 8.22 4.35 -1.40
C SER A 47 7.44 3.73 -2.56
N MET A 48 7.83 2.55 -3.04
CA MET A 48 7.06 1.78 -4.01
C MET A 48 5.65 1.49 -3.47
N SER A 49 5.52 1.05 -2.22
CA SER A 49 4.21 0.78 -1.61
C SER A 49 3.34 2.03 -1.41
N ALA A 50 3.94 3.22 -1.30
CA ALA A 50 3.23 4.48 -1.07
C ALA A 50 2.83 5.22 -2.37
N ILE A 51 3.59 5.03 -3.45
CA ILE A 51 3.52 5.86 -4.66
C ILE A 51 3.19 5.02 -5.91
N VAL A 52 3.61 3.76 -5.95
CA VAL A 52 3.48 2.90 -7.14
C VAL A 52 2.20 2.06 -7.05
N PHE A 53 1.21 2.43 -7.85
CA PHE A 53 -0.08 1.71 -7.94
C PHE A 53 -0.08 0.64 -9.04
N ALA A 54 1.03 -0.10 -9.17
CA ALA A 54 1.24 -1.07 -10.25
C ALA A 54 0.60 -2.45 -9.98
N GLY A 55 0.05 -2.66 -8.78
CA GLY A 55 -0.60 -3.92 -8.39
C GLY A 55 0.37 -5.10 -8.38
N SER A 56 -0.04 -6.23 -8.97
CA SER A 56 0.77 -7.46 -9.01
C SER A 56 2.09 -7.30 -9.77
N SER A 57 2.19 -6.36 -10.71
CA SER A 57 3.43 -6.14 -11.47
C SER A 57 4.58 -5.59 -10.61
N GLN A 58 4.29 -5.00 -9.44
CA GLN A 58 5.30 -4.56 -8.49
C GLN A 58 6.16 -5.71 -7.94
N PHE A 59 5.59 -6.93 -7.86
CA PHE A 59 6.31 -8.13 -7.41
C PHE A 59 7.26 -8.69 -8.48
N LEU A 60 7.05 -8.36 -9.77
CA LEU A 60 8.00 -8.72 -10.82
C LEU A 60 9.24 -7.84 -10.78
N ALA A 61 9.11 -6.58 -10.36
CA ALA A 61 10.23 -5.64 -10.26
C ALA A 61 11.31 -6.07 -9.24
N THR A 62 10.97 -6.96 -8.30
CA THR A 62 11.93 -7.53 -7.34
C THR A 62 12.60 -8.80 -7.86
N GLN A 63 12.29 -9.24 -9.08
CA GLN A 63 12.78 -10.50 -9.67
C GLN A 63 13.54 -10.28 -10.99
N LEU A 64 13.77 -9.02 -11.37
CA LEU A 64 14.51 -8.59 -12.55
C LEU A 64 15.91 -8.13 -12.14
#